data_AF-A0A6P6HQX2-F1
#
_entry.id   AF-A0A6P6HQX2-F1
#
_cell.length_a   1.000
_cell.length_b   1.000
_cell.length_c   1.000
_cell.angle_alpha   90.00
_cell.angle_beta   90.00
_cell.angle_gamma   90.00
#
_symmetry.space_group_name_H-M   'P 1'
#
loop_
_entity.id
_entity.type
_entity.pdbx_description
1 polymer ?
#
loop_
_entity_poly.entity_id
_entity_poly.type
_entity_poly.pdbx_seq_one_letter_code
_entity_poly.pdbx_strand_id
1 'polypeptide(L)'
;MLRATSELEFSKEKNTEEISQLASLVLSGDTSTGEKNSTGLPEKTGYPDSVYIMAANVFQGIRFEKSPEKVLIKYGNEPLRSLPESEDESFQRSSYELAFSALKFQDILEAILIDSCIFPSTTIPDHLSSLIIVMLYDFQDRKFQARFVSDNEEPIAEVQEVENLLNSFKIKLAAALARCRIKHDALSIYHILPETVRNQELRASTLPLYAWINTCKISPEEVYYSLKKRGYNKVKSVLHIDDKVFAVDQHCYDVLIFPSRLKNNLLNIDLFKDYKLIFQDKSRSLAVHSVKALLNMDDDILMVNTGSWYTVAHMSILTNNNTSKIFVCGVKSQAKDPDLKNLFTKMGCKNIEILHEAFLNIESKDHRLQKVKVILLLPHCSGLGVSNPVEFILNEHEDTGVLKDFSQGGTSEDKLHILVQQQYEQLTHAMKFTKAQAVVYCTCSVYPEENEGVVKKALEFQDHGIKVQPYSGTHLRQCL
;
A
#
# COMPACT_ATOMS: atom_id res chain seq x y z
N MET A 1 -9.45 -10.10 46.46
CA MET A 1 -8.65 -8.86 46.61
C MET A 1 -7.24 -9.21 46.16
N LEU A 2 -6.64 -8.74 45.06
CA LEU A 2 -6.90 -7.63 44.16
C LEU A 2 -6.83 -8.13 42.69
N ARG A 3 -7.75 -7.68 41.83
CA ARG A 3 -7.62 -7.69 40.37
C ARG A 3 -7.31 -6.25 39.97
N ALA A 4 -6.24 -6.04 39.20
CA ALA A 4 -5.97 -4.77 38.53
C ALA A 4 -5.81 -5.07 37.03
N THR A 5 -6.89 -4.84 36.28
CA THR A 5 -6.87 -4.66 34.82
C THR A 5 -6.87 -3.16 34.59
N SER A 6 -5.71 -2.59 34.22
CA SER A 6 -5.63 -1.21 33.77
C SER A 6 -5.80 -1.18 32.25
N GLU A 7 -7.00 -0.91 31.77
CA GLU A 7 -7.22 -0.39 30.43
C GLU A 7 -6.75 1.07 30.44
N LEU A 8 -5.74 1.39 29.64
CA LEU A 8 -5.32 2.77 29.37
C LEU A 8 -6.20 3.31 28.24
N GLU A 9 -7.28 4.01 28.59
CA GLU A 9 -8.06 4.80 27.64
C GLU A 9 -7.26 6.02 27.18
N PHE A 10 -6.90 6.07 25.90
CA PHE A 10 -6.32 7.25 25.26
C PHE A 10 -7.42 8.22 24.81
N SER A 11 -7.23 9.49 25.14
CA SER A 11 -8.16 10.62 24.91
C SER A 11 -8.50 10.82 23.43
N LYS A 12 -9.72 10.45 23.02
CA LYS A 12 -10.23 10.64 21.65
C LYS A 12 -10.51 12.10 21.28
N GLU A 13 -10.84 12.95 22.23
CA GLU A 13 -11.33 14.31 21.95
C GLU A 13 -10.23 15.29 21.50
N LYS A 14 -9.01 15.16 22.02
CA LYS A 14 -7.91 16.08 21.66
C LYS A 14 -7.39 15.89 20.23
N ASN A 15 -7.39 14.65 19.74
CA ASN A 15 -6.94 14.32 18.38
C ASN A 15 -7.90 14.84 17.30
N THR A 16 -9.21 14.92 17.59
CA THR A 16 -10.19 15.35 16.58
C THR A 16 -10.09 16.86 16.31
N GLU A 17 -9.84 17.66 17.35
CA GLU A 17 -9.59 19.10 17.21
C GLU A 17 -8.25 19.40 16.53
N GLU A 18 -7.18 18.66 16.84
CA GLU A 18 -5.86 18.87 16.23
C GLU A 18 -5.83 18.48 14.74
N ILE A 19 -6.53 17.41 14.34
CA ILE A 19 -6.72 17.02 12.93
C ILE A 19 -7.57 18.07 12.20
N SER A 20 -8.59 18.63 12.85
CA SER A 20 -9.42 19.71 12.28
C SER A 20 -8.62 21.00 12.08
N GLN A 21 -7.72 21.34 13.01
CA GLN A 21 -6.83 22.49 12.89
C GLN A 21 -5.78 22.31 11.78
N LEU A 22 -5.20 21.11 11.63
CA LEU A 22 -4.29 20.79 10.51
C LEU A 22 -5.00 20.80 9.16
N ALA A 23 -6.24 20.30 9.09
CA ALA A 23 -7.06 20.39 7.89
C ALA A 23 -7.41 21.85 7.56
N SER A 24 -7.69 22.68 8.58
CA SER A 24 -7.96 24.10 8.39
C SER A 24 -6.73 24.88 7.89
N LEU A 25 -5.51 24.53 8.31
CA LEU A 25 -4.27 25.17 7.86
C LEU A 25 -3.86 24.78 6.42
N VAL A 26 -4.21 23.56 5.98
CA VAL A 26 -4.03 23.13 4.58
C VAL A 26 -5.09 23.76 3.66
N LEU A 27 -6.29 24.05 4.19
CA LEU A 27 -7.41 24.65 3.45
C LEU A 27 -7.46 26.19 3.53
N SER A 28 -6.79 26.82 4.50
CA SER A 28 -6.78 28.29 4.70
C SER A 28 -5.75 29.04 3.84
N GLY A 29 -5.07 28.36 2.90
CA GLY A 29 -4.25 29.01 1.88
C GLY A 29 -5.05 29.95 0.96
N ASP A 30 -6.38 29.87 0.99
CA ASP A 30 -7.29 30.71 0.22
C ASP A 30 -7.97 31.78 1.09
N THR A 31 -7.24 32.79 1.57
CA THR A 31 -7.81 34.14 1.76
C THR A 31 -6.74 35.23 1.67
N SER A 32 -7.06 36.26 0.88
CA SER A 32 -6.17 37.30 0.38
C SER A 32 -5.64 38.28 1.44
N THR A 33 -4.33 38.52 1.44
CA THR A 33 -3.76 39.88 1.57
C THR A 33 -2.53 39.98 0.66
N GLY A 34 -2.47 41.04 -0.15
CA GLY A 34 -1.54 41.14 -1.26
C GLY A 34 -0.11 41.41 -0.82
N GLU A 35 0.82 40.63 -1.36
CA GLU A 35 2.09 41.11 -1.89
C GLU A 35 2.67 40.03 -2.83
N LYS A 36 3.17 40.47 -3.98
CA LYS A 36 3.67 39.63 -5.07
C LYS A 36 4.81 38.73 -4.59
N ASN A 37 4.62 37.41 -4.64
CA ASN A 37 5.67 36.43 -4.96
C ASN A 37 5.01 35.13 -5.40
N SER A 38 5.11 34.83 -6.70
CA SER A 38 4.59 33.63 -7.34
C SER A 38 5.44 32.41 -7.00
N THR A 39 4.94 31.55 -6.11
CA THR A 39 5.37 30.15 -6.02
C THR A 39 4.12 29.29 -6.07
N GLY A 40 3.60 29.08 -7.29
CA GLY A 40 2.53 28.13 -7.56
C GLY A 40 3.05 26.70 -7.50
N LEU A 41 2.20 25.76 -7.07
CA LEU A 41 2.42 24.33 -7.27
C LEU A 41 2.85 24.07 -8.73
N PRO A 42 3.77 23.14 -9.01
CA PRO A 42 4.13 22.80 -10.38
C PRO A 42 2.87 22.34 -11.14
N GLU A 43 2.59 22.97 -12.27
CA GLU A 43 1.50 22.57 -13.17
C GLU A 43 1.75 21.13 -13.63
N LYS A 44 0.75 20.25 -13.52
CA LYS A 44 0.86 18.86 -13.98
C LYS A 44 0.97 18.84 -15.51
N THR A 45 2.08 18.33 -16.03
CA THR A 45 2.43 18.33 -17.47
C THR A 45 1.83 17.18 -18.26
N GLY A 46 1.13 16.24 -17.61
CA GLY A 46 0.63 14.99 -18.21
C GLY A 46 1.62 13.85 -18.06
N TYR A 47 1.28 12.69 -18.61
CA TYR A 47 2.10 11.47 -18.52
C TYR A 47 2.66 11.06 -19.90
N PRO A 48 3.76 10.29 -19.93
CA PRO A 48 4.24 9.61 -21.13
C PRO A 48 3.18 8.65 -21.70
N ASP A 49 3.22 8.40 -23.01
CA ASP A 49 2.29 7.50 -23.72
C ASP A 49 2.28 6.10 -23.10
N SER A 50 3.48 5.60 -22.79
CA SER A 50 3.68 4.30 -22.15
C SER A 50 2.94 4.16 -20.81
N VAL A 51 2.87 5.23 -20.02
CA VAL A 51 2.18 5.25 -18.72
C VAL A 51 0.67 5.18 -18.91
N TYR A 52 0.12 5.89 -19.91
CA TYR A 52 -1.31 5.78 -20.22
C TYR A 52 -1.71 4.37 -20.65
N ILE A 53 -0.90 3.71 -21.50
CA ILE A 53 -1.17 2.34 -21.94
C ILE A 53 -1.15 1.36 -20.77
N MET A 54 -0.12 1.41 -19.92
CA MET A 54 -0.04 0.54 -18.75
C MET A 54 -1.18 0.82 -17.76
N ALA A 55 -1.47 2.10 -17.48
CA ALA A 55 -2.58 2.48 -16.61
C ALA A 55 -3.94 2.01 -17.15
N ALA A 56 -4.17 2.09 -18.46
CA ALA A 56 -5.38 1.59 -19.11
C ALA A 56 -5.52 0.06 -18.97
N ASN A 57 -4.43 -0.68 -19.13
CA ASN A 57 -4.43 -2.14 -18.94
C ASN A 57 -4.69 -2.54 -17.49
N VAL A 58 -4.08 -1.84 -16.53
CA VAL A 58 -4.33 -2.05 -15.10
C VAL A 58 -5.78 -1.72 -14.76
N PHE A 59 -6.27 -0.55 -15.20
CA PHE A 59 -7.67 -0.13 -15.02
C PHE A 59 -8.64 -1.16 -15.59
N GLN A 60 -8.38 -1.67 -16.80
CA GLN A 60 -9.21 -2.69 -17.44
C GLN A 60 -9.36 -3.95 -16.57
N GLY A 61 -8.30 -4.39 -15.89
CA GLY A 61 -8.33 -5.56 -15.02
C GLY A 61 -9.04 -5.33 -13.68
N ILE A 62 -9.06 -4.10 -13.17
CA ILE A 62 -9.59 -3.78 -11.82
C ILE A 62 -10.94 -3.05 -11.85
N ARG A 63 -11.42 -2.63 -13.03
CA ARG A 63 -12.68 -1.86 -13.17
C ARG A 63 -13.89 -2.56 -12.59
N PHE A 64 -14.91 -1.77 -12.30
CA PHE A 64 -16.21 -2.29 -11.91
C PHE A 64 -17.00 -2.68 -13.15
N GLU A 65 -17.31 -3.97 -13.28
CA GLU A 65 -18.27 -4.44 -14.27
C GLU A 65 -19.69 -4.16 -13.76
N LYS A 66 -20.44 -3.36 -14.53
CA LYS A 66 -21.85 -3.08 -14.25
C LYS A 66 -22.71 -4.22 -14.76
N SER A 67 -23.85 -4.46 -14.12
CA SER A 67 -24.83 -5.42 -14.61
C SER A 67 -25.26 -5.04 -16.05
N PRO A 68 -25.58 -6.01 -16.93
CA PRO A 68 -25.84 -5.73 -18.35
C PRO A 68 -26.90 -4.63 -18.61
N GLU A 69 -27.86 -4.50 -17.70
CA GLU A 69 -28.95 -3.50 -17.74
C GLU A 69 -28.48 -2.06 -17.43
N LYS A 70 -27.31 -1.90 -16.80
CA LYS A 70 -26.74 -0.61 -16.36
C LYS A 70 -25.50 -0.21 -17.17
N VAL A 71 -25.06 -1.02 -18.14
CA VAL A 71 -23.89 -0.75 -18.98
C VAL A 71 -24.25 0.31 -20.02
N LEU A 72 -23.70 1.51 -19.84
CA LEU A 72 -23.84 2.61 -20.81
C LEU A 72 -22.59 2.79 -21.67
N ILE A 73 -21.43 2.31 -21.20
CA ILE A 73 -20.15 2.30 -21.92
C ILE A 73 -19.65 0.87 -22.00
N LYS A 74 -19.36 0.40 -23.21
CA LYS A 74 -18.76 -0.92 -23.44
C LYS A 74 -17.25 -0.82 -23.36
N TYR A 75 -16.66 -1.78 -22.69
CA TYR A 75 -15.21 -1.94 -22.61
C TYR A 75 -14.85 -3.20 -23.37
N GLY A 76 -13.82 -3.13 -24.20
CA GLY A 76 -13.29 -4.27 -24.93
C GLY A 76 -12.73 -5.32 -23.98
N ASN A 77 -12.66 -6.56 -24.44
CA ASN A 77 -12.08 -7.67 -23.69
C ASN A 77 -10.57 -7.82 -23.94
N GLU A 78 -10.04 -7.14 -24.95
CA GLU A 78 -8.64 -7.21 -25.35
C GLU A 78 -7.85 -6.07 -24.68
N PRO A 79 -6.75 -6.38 -23.95
CA PRO A 79 -5.86 -5.36 -23.43
C PRO A 79 -5.13 -4.64 -24.57
N LEU A 80 -4.73 -3.41 -24.33
CA LEU A 80 -3.87 -2.66 -25.25
C LEU A 80 -2.48 -3.27 -25.30
N ARG A 81 -1.75 -3.00 -26.39
CA ARG A 81 -0.41 -3.55 -26.67
C ARG A 81 0.44 -3.53 -25.40
N SER A 82 0.84 -4.72 -24.94
CA SER A 82 1.74 -4.84 -23.79
C SER A 82 3.11 -4.31 -24.19
N LEU A 83 3.54 -3.25 -23.52
CA LEU A 83 4.94 -2.84 -23.53
C LEU A 83 5.74 -3.83 -22.67
N PRO A 84 7.04 -4.05 -22.96
CA PRO A 84 7.90 -4.83 -22.07
C PRO A 84 7.75 -4.31 -20.64
N GLU A 85 7.58 -5.20 -19.66
CA GLU A 85 7.61 -4.81 -18.25
C GLU A 85 8.93 -4.08 -18.01
N SER A 86 8.87 -2.76 -17.86
CA SER A 86 10.01 -1.98 -17.45
C SER A 86 10.29 -2.32 -15.99
N GLU A 87 11.55 -2.63 -15.66
CA GLU A 87 12.04 -2.72 -14.27
C GLU A 87 12.03 -1.36 -13.55
N ASP A 88 11.65 -0.27 -14.25
CA ASP A 88 11.54 1.05 -13.63
C ASP A 88 10.33 1.15 -12.69
N GLU A 89 10.60 1.07 -11.39
CA GLU A 89 9.61 1.29 -10.33
C GLU A 89 8.89 2.64 -10.46
N SER A 90 9.53 3.68 -11.00
CA SER A 90 8.90 5.01 -11.19
C SER A 90 7.80 4.96 -12.25
N PHE A 91 8.05 4.24 -13.34
CA PHE A 91 7.09 4.00 -14.41
C PHE A 91 5.89 3.17 -13.91
N GLN A 92 6.15 2.07 -13.20
CA GLN A 92 5.10 1.24 -12.62
C GLN A 92 4.24 2.02 -11.62
N ARG A 93 4.89 2.78 -10.72
CA ARG A 93 4.20 3.64 -9.74
C ARG A 93 3.28 4.64 -10.40
N SER A 94 3.77 5.38 -11.38
CA SER A 94 2.97 6.40 -12.09
C SER A 94 1.77 5.76 -12.79
N SER A 95 1.95 4.58 -13.39
CA SER A 95 0.89 3.83 -14.06
C SER A 95 -0.19 3.34 -13.09
N TYR A 96 0.22 2.79 -11.94
CA TYR A 96 -0.71 2.31 -10.91
C TYR A 96 -1.44 3.47 -10.21
N GLU A 97 -0.75 4.58 -9.92
CA GLU A 97 -1.35 5.79 -9.36
C GLU A 97 -2.40 6.37 -10.31
N LEU A 98 -2.10 6.43 -11.60
CA LEU A 98 -3.03 6.94 -12.60
C LEU A 98 -4.25 6.01 -12.78
N ALA A 99 -4.04 4.70 -12.88
CA ALA A 99 -5.11 3.71 -12.97
C ALA A 99 -6.02 3.74 -11.74
N PHE A 100 -5.42 3.75 -10.54
CA PHE A 100 -6.17 3.81 -9.28
C PHE A 100 -6.94 5.13 -9.15
N SER A 101 -6.34 6.24 -9.60
CA SER A 101 -7.01 7.53 -9.60
C SER A 101 -8.21 7.53 -10.53
N ALA A 102 -8.08 7.05 -11.76
CA ALA A 102 -9.21 6.89 -12.68
C ALA A 102 -10.29 5.95 -12.11
N LEU A 103 -9.92 4.85 -11.44
CA LEU A 103 -10.84 3.88 -10.84
C LEU A 103 -11.77 4.51 -9.79
N LYS A 104 -11.22 5.33 -8.89
CA LYS A 104 -12.02 6.05 -7.86
C LYS A 104 -13.12 6.91 -8.48
N PHE A 105 -12.86 7.48 -9.66
CA PHE A 105 -13.79 8.35 -10.36
C PHE A 105 -14.53 7.66 -11.51
N GLN A 106 -14.48 6.32 -11.65
CA GLN A 106 -15.03 5.60 -12.80
C GLN A 106 -16.46 6.06 -13.13
N ASP A 107 -17.37 6.04 -12.15
CA ASP A 107 -18.78 6.43 -12.37
C ASP A 107 -18.96 7.88 -12.83
N ILE A 108 -18.13 8.79 -12.30
CA ILE A 108 -18.17 10.22 -12.64
C ILE A 108 -17.62 10.44 -14.05
N LEU A 109 -16.51 9.78 -14.39
CA LEU A 109 -15.87 9.87 -15.71
C LEU A 109 -16.80 9.28 -16.79
N GLU A 110 -17.43 8.14 -16.53
CA GLU A 110 -18.43 7.56 -17.44
C GLU A 110 -19.62 8.51 -17.62
N ALA A 111 -20.13 9.12 -16.55
CA ALA A 111 -21.22 10.09 -16.63
C ALA A 111 -20.85 11.33 -17.48
N ILE A 112 -19.63 11.84 -17.33
CA ILE A 112 -19.10 12.96 -18.13
C ILE A 112 -19.01 12.58 -19.62
N LEU A 113 -18.55 11.37 -19.93
CA LEU A 113 -18.44 10.87 -21.31
C LEU A 113 -19.81 10.73 -21.99
N ILE A 114 -20.82 10.28 -21.25
CA ILE A 114 -22.19 10.15 -21.75
C ILE A 114 -22.82 11.53 -21.98
N ASP A 115 -22.71 12.41 -20.98
CA ASP A 115 -23.32 13.76 -21.01
C ASP A 115 -22.62 14.72 -21.99
N SER A 116 -21.34 14.51 -22.30
CA SER A 116 -20.63 15.22 -23.36
C SER A 116 -20.97 14.73 -24.78
N CYS A 117 -21.76 13.65 -24.87
CA CYS A 117 -22.14 12.96 -26.09
C CYS A 117 -20.96 12.40 -26.91
N ILE A 118 -19.82 12.07 -26.29
CA ILE A 118 -18.70 11.42 -27.00
C ILE A 118 -19.13 10.04 -27.54
N PHE A 119 -19.52 9.12 -26.67
CA PHE A 119 -19.94 7.77 -27.09
C PHE A 119 -21.16 7.75 -28.02
N PRO A 120 -22.18 8.62 -27.82
CA PRO A 120 -23.28 8.75 -28.79
C PRO A 120 -22.89 9.31 -30.16
N SER A 121 -21.83 10.12 -30.26
CA SER A 121 -21.51 10.88 -31.49
C SER A 121 -20.36 10.29 -32.31
N THR A 122 -19.60 9.34 -31.76
CA THR A 122 -18.41 8.77 -32.41
C THR A 122 -18.37 7.25 -32.26
N THR A 123 -18.04 6.54 -33.34
CA THR A 123 -17.75 5.11 -33.30
C THR A 123 -16.34 4.90 -32.76
N ILE A 124 -16.22 4.72 -31.45
CA ILE A 124 -14.95 4.44 -30.78
C ILE A 124 -14.82 2.92 -30.61
N PRO A 125 -13.68 2.31 -30.94
CA PRO A 125 -13.45 0.90 -30.63
C PRO A 125 -13.52 0.62 -29.12
N ASP A 126 -14.29 -0.38 -28.71
CA ASP A 126 -14.52 -0.70 -27.29
C ASP A 126 -13.21 -0.93 -26.51
N HIS A 127 -12.15 -1.41 -27.16
CA HIS A 127 -10.84 -1.65 -26.53
C HIS A 127 -10.12 -0.35 -26.10
N LEU A 128 -10.49 0.82 -26.65
CA LEU A 128 -9.94 2.12 -26.24
C LEU A 128 -10.67 2.73 -25.04
N SER A 129 -11.81 2.18 -24.61
CA SER A 129 -12.63 2.75 -23.53
C SER A 129 -11.85 2.92 -22.21
N SER A 130 -11.00 1.95 -21.86
CA SER A 130 -10.16 2.07 -20.65
C SER A 130 -9.11 3.17 -20.79
N LEU A 131 -8.51 3.34 -21.96
CA LEU A 131 -7.58 4.42 -22.24
C LEU A 131 -8.27 5.78 -22.18
N ILE A 132 -9.48 5.90 -22.73
CA ILE A 132 -10.29 7.12 -22.68
C ILE A 132 -10.58 7.52 -21.23
N ILE A 133 -10.97 6.58 -20.36
CA ILE A 133 -11.26 6.87 -18.95
C ILE A 133 -10.02 7.39 -18.23
N VAL A 134 -8.90 6.69 -18.39
CA VAL A 134 -7.62 7.03 -17.76
C VAL A 134 -7.11 8.39 -18.24
N MET A 135 -7.14 8.64 -19.55
CA MET A 135 -6.72 9.91 -20.14
C MET A 135 -7.69 11.05 -19.81
N LEU A 136 -9.00 10.79 -19.71
CA LEU A 136 -9.98 11.80 -19.30
C LEU A 136 -9.74 12.24 -17.85
N TYR A 137 -9.42 11.31 -16.95
CA TYR A 137 -9.09 11.64 -15.56
C TYR A 137 -7.91 12.61 -15.50
N ASP A 138 -6.83 12.32 -16.22
CA ASP A 138 -5.66 13.21 -16.27
C ASP A 138 -5.99 14.53 -16.99
N PHE A 139 -6.72 14.49 -18.10
CA PHE A 139 -7.08 15.68 -18.86
C PHE A 139 -7.93 16.67 -18.04
N GLN A 140 -8.89 16.17 -17.25
CA GLN A 140 -9.67 17.05 -16.36
C GLN A 140 -8.81 17.59 -15.21
N ASP A 141 -7.87 16.80 -14.68
CA ASP A 141 -6.99 17.21 -13.58
C ASP A 141 -6.05 18.34 -14.01
N ARG A 142 -5.64 18.31 -15.28
CA ARG A 142 -4.91 19.38 -15.99
C ARG A 142 -5.83 20.49 -16.50
N LYS A 143 -7.05 20.60 -15.99
CA LYS A 143 -8.04 21.65 -16.36
C LYS A 143 -8.30 21.71 -17.88
N PHE A 144 -8.31 20.55 -18.53
CA PHE A 144 -8.46 20.38 -19.98
C PHE A 144 -7.39 21.10 -20.82
N GLN A 145 -6.18 21.30 -20.30
CA GLN A 145 -5.04 21.78 -21.08
C GLN A 145 -4.42 20.64 -21.89
N ALA A 146 -3.70 20.93 -22.97
CA ALA A 146 -2.94 19.90 -23.69
C ALA A 146 -1.78 19.42 -22.81
N ARG A 147 -1.34 18.17 -22.98
CA ARG A 147 -0.16 17.66 -22.26
C ARG A 147 1.13 18.19 -22.91
N PHE A 148 2.21 18.17 -22.14
CA PHE A 148 3.55 18.41 -22.66
C PHE A 148 4.14 17.06 -23.08
N VAL A 149 4.32 16.86 -24.38
CA VAL A 149 4.97 15.67 -24.93
C VAL A 149 6.45 16.00 -25.12
N SER A 150 7.36 15.19 -24.57
CA SER A 150 8.79 15.38 -24.82
C SER A 150 9.16 14.89 -26.23
N ASP A 151 10.00 15.63 -26.94
CA ASP A 151 10.44 15.31 -28.31
C ASP A 151 11.17 13.95 -28.45
N ASN A 152 11.54 13.31 -27.33
CA ASN A 152 12.28 12.06 -27.29
C ASN A 152 11.41 10.79 -27.19
N GLU A 153 10.08 10.92 -27.08
CA GLU A 153 9.17 9.78 -26.97
C GLU A 153 8.59 9.40 -28.33
N GLU A 154 8.65 8.11 -28.69
CA GLU A 154 7.96 7.60 -29.88
C GLU A 154 6.44 7.62 -29.61
N PRO A 155 5.65 8.36 -30.42
CA PRO A 155 4.22 8.49 -30.17
C PRO A 155 3.50 7.16 -30.42
N ILE A 156 2.62 6.80 -29.50
CA ILE A 156 1.74 5.62 -29.60
C ILE A 156 0.43 6.07 -30.27
N ALA A 157 0.06 5.39 -31.36
CA ALA A 157 -1.07 5.78 -32.20
C ALA A 157 -2.40 5.83 -31.42
N GLU A 158 -2.64 4.84 -30.56
CA GLU A 158 -3.85 4.74 -29.74
C GLU A 158 -3.97 5.92 -28.75
N VAL A 159 -2.84 6.34 -28.14
CA VAL A 159 -2.80 7.49 -27.23
C VAL A 159 -3.07 8.78 -27.99
N GLN A 160 -2.45 8.95 -29.17
CA GLN A 160 -2.66 10.13 -30.00
C GLN A 160 -4.11 10.23 -30.51
N GLU A 161 -4.71 9.11 -30.89
CA GLU A 161 -6.11 9.03 -31.31
C GLU A 161 -7.06 9.47 -30.20
N VAL A 162 -6.90 8.90 -28.99
CA VAL A 162 -7.71 9.25 -27.82
C VAL A 162 -7.47 10.70 -27.39
N GLU A 163 -6.24 11.18 -27.44
CA GLU A 163 -5.92 12.58 -27.11
C GLU A 163 -6.60 13.56 -28.07
N ASN A 164 -6.53 13.30 -29.38
CA ASN A 164 -7.17 14.14 -30.38
C ASN A 164 -8.70 14.14 -30.21
N LEU A 165 -9.28 12.98 -29.92
CA LEU A 165 -10.70 12.84 -29.61
C LEU A 165 -11.09 13.68 -28.39
N LEU A 166 -10.42 13.50 -27.25
CA LEU A 166 -10.73 14.25 -26.02
C LEU A 166 -10.57 15.77 -26.22
N ASN A 167 -9.53 16.20 -26.93
CA ASN A 167 -9.32 17.61 -27.26
C ASN A 167 -10.44 18.18 -28.13
N SER A 168 -10.92 17.42 -29.13
CA SER A 168 -12.03 17.87 -29.99
C SER A 168 -13.35 18.07 -29.22
N PHE A 169 -13.54 17.38 -28.10
CA PHE A 169 -14.72 17.49 -27.22
C PHE A 169 -14.47 18.33 -25.95
N LYS A 170 -13.30 18.98 -25.82
CA LYS A 170 -12.88 19.74 -24.62
C LYS A 170 -13.97 20.62 -24.01
N ILE A 171 -14.66 21.42 -24.81
CA ILE A 171 -15.70 22.35 -24.32
C ILE A 171 -16.89 21.56 -23.75
N LYS A 172 -17.32 20.50 -24.44
CA LYS A 172 -18.44 19.66 -24.01
C LYS A 172 -18.10 18.87 -22.75
N LEU A 173 -16.88 18.35 -22.66
CA LEU A 173 -16.36 17.67 -21.47
C LEU A 173 -16.28 18.60 -20.26
N ALA A 174 -15.75 19.81 -20.43
CA ALA A 174 -15.69 20.81 -19.37
C ALA A 174 -17.10 21.21 -18.89
N ALA A 175 -18.05 21.39 -19.82
CA ALA A 175 -19.44 21.68 -19.49
C ALA A 175 -20.13 20.51 -18.76
N ALA A 176 -19.88 19.26 -19.20
CA ALA A 176 -20.41 18.06 -18.56
C ALA A 176 -19.88 17.89 -17.13
N LEU A 177 -18.58 18.13 -16.92
CA LEU A 177 -17.97 18.16 -15.59
C LEU A 177 -18.61 19.23 -14.70
N ALA A 178 -18.85 20.43 -15.22
CA ALA A 178 -19.49 21.51 -14.47
C ALA A 178 -20.93 21.12 -14.05
N ARG A 179 -21.73 20.55 -14.97
CA ARG A 179 -23.08 20.05 -14.67
C ARG A 179 -23.04 18.94 -13.62
N CYS A 180 -22.09 18.01 -13.73
CA CYS A 180 -21.90 16.93 -12.77
C CYS A 180 -21.62 17.49 -11.36
N ARG A 181 -20.71 18.46 -11.24
CA ARG A 181 -20.41 19.14 -9.96
C ARG A 181 -21.62 19.83 -9.35
N ILE A 182 -22.42 20.54 -10.16
CA ILE A 182 -23.65 21.20 -9.72
C ILE A 182 -24.68 20.17 -9.23
N LYS A 183 -24.85 19.06 -9.97
CA LYS A 183 -25.78 17.98 -9.60
C LYS A 183 -25.46 17.36 -8.23
N HIS A 184 -24.17 17.29 -7.88
CA HIS A 184 -23.70 16.73 -6.62
C HIS A 184 -23.42 17.78 -5.53
N ASP A 185 -23.72 19.06 -5.77
CA ASP A 185 -23.40 20.18 -4.88
C ASP A 185 -21.93 20.19 -4.41
N ALA A 186 -21.01 19.90 -5.35
CA ALA A 186 -19.62 19.60 -5.06
C ALA A 186 -18.65 20.66 -5.63
N LEU A 187 -17.74 21.15 -4.79
CA LEU A 187 -16.71 22.11 -5.18
C LEU A 187 -15.68 21.53 -6.16
N SER A 188 -15.47 20.21 -6.16
CA SER A 188 -14.60 19.51 -7.11
C SER A 188 -15.05 18.05 -7.23
N ILE A 189 -14.54 17.32 -8.22
CA ILE A 189 -14.85 15.88 -8.33
C ILE A 189 -14.45 15.10 -7.08
N TYR A 190 -13.38 15.54 -6.40
CA TYR A 190 -12.91 14.94 -5.17
C TYR A 190 -14.01 14.90 -4.10
N HIS A 191 -14.80 15.96 -3.96
CA HIS A 191 -15.88 16.05 -2.98
C HIS A 191 -17.07 15.12 -3.29
N ILE A 192 -17.11 14.52 -4.48
CA ILE A 192 -18.13 13.52 -4.85
C ILE A 192 -17.74 12.12 -4.32
N LEU A 193 -16.44 11.88 -4.04
CA LEU A 193 -15.99 10.60 -3.51
C LEU A 193 -16.55 10.31 -2.11
N PRO A 194 -16.76 9.02 -1.77
CA PRO A 194 -17.12 8.60 -0.42
C PRO A 194 -16.14 9.17 0.62
N GLU A 195 -16.66 9.52 1.79
CA GLU A 195 -15.86 10.07 2.88
C GLU A 195 -14.73 9.11 3.31
N THR A 196 -14.99 7.81 3.28
CA THR A 196 -14.00 6.75 3.56
C THR A 196 -12.78 6.85 2.63
N VAL A 197 -13.00 7.01 1.33
CA VAL A 197 -11.94 7.16 0.31
C VAL A 197 -11.19 8.48 0.52
N ARG A 198 -11.91 9.58 0.76
CA ARG A 198 -11.30 10.89 1.00
C ARG A 198 -10.41 10.89 2.25
N ASN A 199 -10.91 10.33 3.35
CA ASN A 199 -10.17 10.21 4.61
C ASN A 199 -8.92 9.33 4.44
N GLN A 200 -8.99 8.29 3.61
CA GLN A 200 -7.85 7.45 3.31
C GLN A 200 -6.76 8.19 2.51
N GLU A 201 -7.13 8.96 1.48
CA GLU A 201 -6.17 9.80 0.75
C GLU A 201 -5.53 10.85 1.64
N LEU A 202 -6.31 11.47 2.53
CA LEU A 202 -5.78 12.42 3.51
C LEU A 202 -4.73 11.75 4.39
N ARG A 203 -5.04 10.57 4.95
CA ARG A 203 -4.08 9.76 5.73
C ARG A 203 -2.82 9.46 4.94
N ALA A 204 -2.95 9.03 3.68
CA ALA A 204 -1.82 8.73 2.81
C ALA A 204 -0.87 9.92 2.61
N SER A 205 -1.42 11.14 2.51
CA SER A 205 -0.63 12.37 2.34
C SER A 205 0.11 12.81 3.61
N THR A 206 -0.47 12.52 4.78
CA THR A 206 0.07 12.93 6.09
C THR A 206 0.94 11.89 6.76
N LEU A 207 0.85 10.62 6.37
CA LEU A 207 1.56 9.53 7.03
C LEU A 207 3.08 9.71 6.89
N PRO A 208 3.85 9.63 7.98
CA PRO A 208 5.30 9.63 7.86
C PRO A 208 5.80 8.41 7.08
N LEU A 209 6.97 8.55 6.46
CA LEU A 209 7.70 7.47 5.82
C LEU A 209 8.50 6.72 6.88
N TYR A 210 8.50 5.40 6.79
CA TYR A 210 9.29 4.54 7.65
C TYR A 210 10.33 3.81 6.82
N ALA A 211 11.57 3.78 7.30
CA ALA A 211 12.63 3.02 6.67
C ALA A 211 13.50 2.33 7.72
N TRP A 212 13.71 1.03 7.59
CA TRP A 212 14.59 0.28 8.51
C TRP A 212 16.04 0.28 8.02
N ILE A 213 16.96 0.23 8.98
CA ILE A 213 18.40 0.23 8.75
C ILE A 213 18.89 -1.20 8.57
N ASN A 214 19.51 -1.47 7.42
CA ASN A 214 20.20 -2.73 7.21
C ASN A 214 21.54 -2.74 7.96
N THR A 215 21.52 -3.23 9.19
CA THR A 215 22.69 -3.28 10.08
C THR A 215 23.79 -4.24 9.60
N CYS A 216 23.52 -5.11 8.64
CA CYS A 216 24.57 -5.89 7.97
C CYS A 216 25.44 -5.07 7.01
N LYS A 217 24.95 -3.89 6.58
CA LYS A 217 25.66 -3.02 5.62
C LYS A 217 26.19 -1.74 6.22
N ILE A 218 25.49 -1.19 7.20
CA ILE A 218 25.82 0.12 7.76
C ILE A 218 25.42 0.17 9.24
N SER A 219 26.24 0.81 10.07
CA SER A 219 25.89 1.05 11.46
C SER A 219 24.84 2.19 11.57
N PRO A 220 23.95 2.16 12.58
CA PRO A 220 23.02 3.28 12.82
C PRO A 220 23.73 4.63 12.95
N GLU A 221 24.91 4.65 13.58
CA GLU A 221 25.74 5.83 13.77
C GLU A 221 26.21 6.44 12.44
N GLU A 222 26.64 5.59 11.49
CA GLU A 222 27.02 6.03 10.14
C GLU A 222 25.83 6.55 9.35
N VAL A 223 24.65 5.94 9.48
CA VAL A 223 23.41 6.46 8.89
C VAL A 223 23.12 7.86 9.42
N TYR A 224 23.16 8.06 10.73
CA TYR A 224 22.91 9.37 11.35
C TYR A 224 23.92 10.41 10.90
N TYR A 225 25.20 10.04 10.80
CA TYR A 225 26.25 10.93 10.32
C TYR A 225 26.05 11.31 8.85
N SER A 226 25.72 10.35 7.99
CA SER A 226 25.46 10.57 6.56
C SER A 226 24.26 11.48 6.33
N LEU A 227 23.16 11.24 7.05
CA LEU A 227 21.97 12.08 7.03
C LEU A 227 22.28 13.50 7.51
N LYS A 228 23.01 13.65 8.62
CA LYS A 228 23.43 14.96 9.15
C LYS A 228 24.29 15.73 8.16
N LYS A 229 25.23 15.08 7.48
CA LYS A 229 26.06 15.70 6.43
C LYS A 229 25.22 16.24 5.26
N ARG A 230 24.06 15.65 4.99
CA ARG A 230 23.09 16.10 3.97
C ARG A 230 22.05 17.11 4.50
N GLY A 231 22.21 17.55 5.74
CA GLY A 231 21.37 18.55 6.40
C GLY A 231 20.14 17.98 7.10
N TYR A 232 20.05 16.67 7.31
CA TYR A 232 18.96 16.05 8.06
C TYR A 232 19.26 16.04 9.56
N ASN A 233 18.38 16.61 10.36
CA ASN A 233 18.53 16.70 11.82
C ASN A 233 17.73 15.60 12.53
N LYS A 234 18.37 14.93 13.51
CA LYS A 234 17.69 13.95 14.36
C LYS A 234 16.82 14.67 15.39
N VAL A 235 15.53 14.36 15.40
CA VAL A 235 14.53 14.91 16.34
C VAL A 235 13.86 13.79 17.14
N LYS A 236 13.13 14.17 18.21
CA LYS A 236 12.34 13.20 19.00
C LYS A 236 11.06 12.77 18.30
N SER A 237 10.46 13.67 17.53
CA SER A 237 9.24 13.42 16.77
C SER A 237 9.28 14.21 15.47
N VAL A 238 8.84 13.58 14.37
CA VAL A 238 8.76 14.20 13.05
C VAL A 238 7.50 15.05 12.85
N LEU A 239 6.68 15.21 13.88
CA LEU A 239 5.52 16.12 13.87
C LEU A 239 5.93 17.60 13.74
N HIS A 240 7.22 17.92 13.84
CA HIS A 240 7.75 19.27 13.71
C HIS A 240 8.05 19.61 12.25
N ILE A 241 7.62 20.81 11.85
CA ILE A 241 7.64 21.38 10.50
C ILE A 241 9.05 21.89 10.17
N ASP A 242 10.09 21.08 10.37
CA ASP A 242 11.42 21.39 9.85
C ASP A 242 11.64 20.64 8.54
N ASP A 243 12.30 21.28 7.58
CA ASP A 243 12.35 20.80 6.19
C ASP A 243 13.21 19.56 5.98
N LYS A 244 14.13 19.24 6.90
CA LYS A 244 14.96 18.03 6.83
C LYS A 244 15.19 17.45 8.21
N VAL A 245 14.23 16.68 8.69
CA VAL A 245 14.31 15.98 9.98
C VAL A 245 14.06 14.50 9.83
N PHE A 246 14.56 13.73 10.80
CA PHE A 246 14.22 12.34 10.99
C PHE A 246 14.16 11.99 12.47
N ALA A 247 13.35 11.00 12.83
CA ALA A 247 13.30 10.43 14.17
C ALA A 247 13.64 8.95 14.12
N VAL A 248 13.94 8.36 15.28
CA VAL A 248 14.03 6.90 15.44
C VAL A 248 12.71 6.43 16.04
N ASP A 249 12.15 5.34 15.52
CA ASP A 249 10.92 4.79 16.04
C ASP A 249 11.10 4.28 17.48
N GLN A 250 10.07 4.45 18.30
CA GLN A 250 10.10 4.10 19.71
C GLN A 250 9.98 2.58 19.94
N HIS A 251 9.31 1.87 19.03
CA HIS A 251 9.05 0.43 19.16
C HIS A 251 10.05 -0.40 18.35
N CYS A 252 10.52 0.13 17.22
CA CYS A 252 11.45 -0.54 16.31
C CYS A 252 12.78 0.23 16.26
N TYR A 253 13.78 -0.24 17.01
CA TYR A 253 15.02 0.52 17.27
C TYR A 253 15.89 0.79 16.03
N ASP A 254 15.70 0.03 14.95
CA ASP A 254 16.38 0.17 13.67
C ASP A 254 15.52 0.88 12.61
N VAL A 255 14.32 1.35 12.96
CA VAL A 255 13.43 2.07 12.03
C VAL A 255 13.58 3.58 12.21
N LEU A 256 13.76 4.27 11.10
CA LEU A 256 13.76 5.73 11.01
C LEU A 256 12.44 6.23 10.44
N ILE A 257 12.01 7.37 10.96
CA ILE A 257 10.78 8.05 10.59
C ILE A 257 11.17 9.36 9.88
N PHE A 258 10.55 9.61 8.73
CA PHE A 258 10.74 10.84 7.95
C PHE A 258 9.38 11.47 7.58
N PRO A 259 9.31 12.81 7.42
CA PRO A 259 8.14 13.45 6.83
C PRO A 259 7.84 12.97 5.39
N SER A 260 6.58 12.76 5.04
CA SER A 260 6.10 12.28 3.71
C SER A 260 6.67 13.07 2.54
N ARG A 261 6.68 14.41 2.66
CA ARG A 261 7.19 15.34 1.64
C ARG A 261 8.65 15.11 1.23
N LEU A 262 9.44 14.38 2.02
CA LEU A 262 10.86 14.14 1.74
C LEU A 262 11.13 12.91 0.89
N LYS A 263 10.11 12.12 0.50
CA LYS A 263 10.29 10.86 -0.25
C LYS A 263 11.21 11.01 -1.47
N ASN A 264 10.93 11.97 -2.34
CA ASN A 264 11.71 12.19 -3.57
C ASN A 264 13.15 12.60 -3.28
N ASN A 265 13.38 13.38 -2.22
CA ASN A 265 14.72 13.75 -1.79
C ASN A 265 15.48 12.54 -1.22
N LEU A 266 14.79 11.68 -0.48
CA LEU A 266 15.36 10.49 0.15
C LEU A 266 15.73 9.40 -0.88
N LEU A 267 14.90 9.16 -1.90
CA LEU A 267 15.18 8.18 -2.95
C LEU A 267 16.46 8.50 -3.73
N ASN A 268 16.86 9.78 -3.79
CA ASN A 268 18.10 10.21 -4.42
C ASN A 268 19.34 10.05 -3.53
N ILE A 269 19.18 9.62 -2.28
CA ILE A 269 20.29 9.38 -1.35
C ILE A 269 20.84 7.96 -1.57
N ASP A 270 22.16 7.84 -1.67
CA ASP A 270 22.86 6.56 -1.90
C ASP A 270 22.56 5.49 -0.83
N LEU A 271 22.07 5.91 0.35
CA LEU A 271 21.59 5.01 1.40
C LEU A 271 20.42 4.13 0.93
N PHE A 272 19.51 4.65 0.11
CA PHE A 272 18.36 3.87 -0.37
C PHE A 272 18.72 3.01 -1.58
N LYS A 273 19.65 3.46 -2.44
CA LYS A 273 20.09 2.71 -3.63
C LYS A 273 20.87 1.43 -3.29
N ASP A 274 21.64 1.45 -2.20
CA ASP A 274 22.48 0.32 -1.80
C ASP A 274 21.78 -0.66 -0.82
N TYR A 275 20.46 -0.60 -0.64
CA TYR A 275 19.74 -1.34 0.41
C TYR A 275 20.33 -1.13 1.83
N LYS A 276 20.85 0.07 2.12
CA LYS A 276 21.29 0.45 3.48
C LYS A 276 20.11 0.95 4.30
N LEU A 277 19.19 1.68 3.67
CA LEU A 277 17.87 2.03 4.16
C LEU A 277 16.83 1.47 3.20
N ILE A 278 15.76 0.88 3.75
CA ILE A 278 14.69 0.28 2.95
C ILE A 278 13.36 0.83 3.45
N PHE A 279 12.56 1.41 2.57
CA PHE A 279 11.20 1.82 2.91
C PHE A 279 10.33 0.61 3.19
N GLN A 280 9.60 0.65 4.30
CA GLN A 280 8.69 -0.40 4.68
C GLN A 280 7.59 0.19 5.56
N ASP A 281 6.36 -0.30 5.41
CA ASP A 281 5.29 0.09 6.32
C ASP A 281 5.64 -0.29 7.78
N LYS A 282 5.33 0.61 8.71
CA LYS A 282 5.62 0.40 10.14
C LYS A 282 4.96 -0.85 10.69
N SER A 283 3.77 -1.24 10.20
CA SER A 283 3.10 -2.46 10.65
C SER A 283 3.95 -3.70 10.41
N ARG A 284 4.64 -3.78 9.26
CA ARG A 284 5.55 -4.89 8.92
C ARG A 284 6.80 -4.89 9.79
N SER A 285 7.39 -3.72 10.04
CA SER A 285 8.50 -3.59 10.98
C SER A 285 8.10 -4.01 12.39
N LEU A 286 6.93 -3.56 12.86
CA LEU A 286 6.41 -3.93 14.18
C LEU A 286 6.17 -5.44 14.30
N ALA A 287 5.68 -6.08 13.23
CA ALA A 287 5.46 -7.51 13.20
C ALA A 287 6.76 -8.32 13.43
N VAL A 288 7.84 -7.96 12.73
CA VAL A 288 9.14 -8.66 12.90
C VAL A 288 9.81 -8.34 14.24
N HIS A 289 9.65 -7.12 14.76
CA HIS A 289 10.10 -6.77 16.12
C HIS A 289 9.31 -7.50 17.21
N SER A 290 8.01 -7.71 17.00
CA SER A 290 7.17 -8.51 17.91
C SER A 290 7.64 -9.97 17.96
N VAL A 291 8.01 -10.54 16.81
CA VAL A 291 8.65 -11.86 16.75
C VAL A 291 9.99 -11.84 17.47
N LYS A 292 10.84 -10.85 17.20
CA LYS A 292 12.17 -10.73 17.83
C LYS A 292 12.11 -10.68 19.35
N ALA A 293 11.10 -10.01 19.91
CA ALA A 293 10.89 -9.93 21.36
C ALA A 293 10.52 -11.28 22.01
N LEU A 294 10.03 -12.25 21.23
CA LEU A 294 9.59 -13.56 21.69
C LEU A 294 10.63 -14.68 21.46
N LEU A 295 11.72 -14.39 20.74
CA LEU A 295 12.74 -15.38 20.38
C LEU A 295 13.83 -15.51 21.43
N ASN A 296 14.27 -16.74 21.70
CA ASN A 296 15.50 -17.02 22.42
C ASN A 296 16.69 -17.17 21.45
N MET A 297 17.89 -17.36 22.00
CA MET A 297 19.05 -17.75 21.20
C MET A 297 18.77 -19.13 20.57
N ASP A 298 19.01 -19.25 19.26
CA ASP A 298 18.89 -20.48 18.45
C ASP A 298 17.46 -20.97 18.14
N ASP A 299 16.44 -20.17 18.46
CA ASP A 299 15.07 -20.45 18.03
C ASP A 299 14.90 -20.14 16.53
N ASP A 300 14.22 -21.03 15.81
CA ASP A 300 13.88 -20.81 14.40
C ASP A 300 12.50 -20.13 14.28
N ILE A 301 12.28 -19.49 13.13
CA ILE A 301 11.06 -18.72 12.83
C ILE A 301 10.40 -19.32 11.59
N LEU A 302 9.08 -19.40 11.59
CA LEU A 302 8.30 -19.69 10.39
C LEU A 302 7.48 -18.44 10.01
N MET A 303 7.78 -17.85 8.85
CA MET A 303 7.02 -16.76 8.27
C MET A 303 6.06 -17.30 7.20
N VAL A 304 4.79 -16.96 7.33
CA VAL A 304 3.71 -17.48 6.49
C VAL A 304 3.07 -16.36 5.70
N ASN A 305 2.89 -16.58 4.38
CA ASN A 305 2.25 -15.66 3.44
C ASN A 305 2.91 -14.27 3.39
N THR A 306 4.23 -14.22 3.48
CA THR A 306 4.96 -12.96 3.34
C THR A 306 4.82 -12.43 1.91
N GLY A 307 4.20 -11.26 1.76
CA GLY A 307 4.09 -10.55 0.47
C GLY A 307 5.41 -9.87 0.08
N SER A 308 6.08 -9.22 1.03
CA SER A 308 7.37 -8.57 0.78
C SER A 308 8.58 -9.39 1.21
N TRP A 309 9.53 -9.55 0.30
CA TRP A 309 10.86 -10.06 0.61
C TRP A 309 11.67 -9.11 1.48
N TYR A 310 11.33 -7.81 1.50
CA TYR A 310 11.94 -6.86 2.45
C TYR A 310 11.54 -7.16 3.89
N THR A 311 10.33 -7.66 4.14
CA THR A 311 9.91 -8.10 5.49
C THR A 311 10.69 -9.31 5.96
N VAL A 312 10.91 -10.29 5.06
CA VAL A 312 11.76 -11.46 5.36
C VAL A 312 13.21 -11.03 5.62
N ALA A 313 13.75 -10.14 4.76
CA ALA A 313 15.08 -9.61 4.92
C ALA A 313 15.23 -8.87 6.26
N HIS A 314 14.28 -8.01 6.62
CA HIS A 314 14.29 -7.31 7.91
C HIS A 314 14.34 -8.29 9.09
N MET A 315 13.54 -9.37 9.07
CA MET A 315 13.62 -10.42 10.08
C MET A 315 14.99 -11.12 10.11
N SER A 316 15.58 -11.37 8.94
CA SER A 316 16.93 -11.95 8.81
C SER A 316 18.00 -11.05 9.41
N ILE A 317 17.95 -9.75 9.14
CA ILE A 317 18.89 -8.77 9.70
C ILE A 317 18.76 -8.68 11.23
N LEU A 318 17.54 -8.65 11.78
CA LEU A 318 17.29 -8.64 13.23
C LEU A 318 17.77 -9.91 13.95
N THR A 319 17.97 -11.00 13.22
CA THR A 319 18.40 -12.30 13.75
C THR A 319 19.78 -12.75 13.28
N ASN A 320 20.50 -11.91 12.53
CA ASN A 320 21.77 -12.27 11.92
C ASN A 320 22.88 -12.60 12.94
N ASN A 321 22.78 -12.09 14.16
CA ASN A 321 23.72 -12.42 15.25
C ASN A 321 23.40 -13.76 15.95
N ASN A 322 22.29 -14.40 15.61
CA ASN A 322 21.84 -15.67 16.17
C ASN A 322 22.08 -16.81 15.16
N THR A 323 22.05 -18.07 15.63
CA THR A 323 22.05 -19.23 14.70
C THR A 323 20.65 -19.57 14.15
N SER A 324 19.67 -18.72 14.43
CA SER A 324 18.27 -18.83 14.02
C SER A 324 18.13 -18.93 12.50
N LYS A 325 17.31 -19.86 12.04
CA LYS A 325 16.85 -19.95 10.65
C LYS A 325 15.45 -19.35 10.49
N ILE A 326 15.19 -18.77 9.33
CA ILE A 326 13.89 -18.25 8.92
C ILE A 326 13.36 -19.12 7.80
N PHE A 327 12.33 -19.90 8.11
CA PHE A 327 11.57 -20.65 7.13
C PHE A 327 10.45 -19.77 6.57
N VAL A 328 10.28 -19.74 5.25
CA VAL A 328 9.24 -18.94 4.59
C VAL A 328 8.34 -19.85 3.77
N CYS A 329 7.03 -19.78 3.94
CA CYS A 329 6.07 -20.56 3.15
C CYS A 329 4.84 -19.75 2.72
N GLY A 330 4.01 -20.34 1.85
CA GLY A 330 2.75 -19.71 1.41
C GLY A 330 2.92 -18.56 0.41
N VAL A 331 4.08 -18.45 -0.23
CA VAL A 331 4.33 -17.44 -1.27
C VAL A 331 3.83 -17.96 -2.62
N LYS A 332 2.96 -17.20 -3.29
CA LYS A 332 2.48 -17.54 -4.63
C LYS A 332 3.57 -17.24 -5.67
N SER A 333 3.91 -18.23 -6.50
CA SER A 333 4.66 -18.10 -7.78
C SER A 333 6.10 -17.51 -7.79
N GLN A 334 6.50 -16.65 -6.84
CA GLN A 334 7.81 -15.99 -6.83
C GLN A 334 8.97 -16.87 -6.33
N ALA A 335 8.69 -18.06 -5.79
CA ALA A 335 9.74 -18.94 -5.26
C ALA A 335 10.65 -19.55 -6.35
N LYS A 336 10.39 -19.27 -7.64
CA LYS A 336 11.23 -19.65 -8.79
C LYS A 336 12.07 -18.51 -9.33
N ASP A 337 12.00 -17.33 -8.73
CA ASP A 337 12.71 -16.16 -9.21
C ASP A 337 14.23 -16.28 -8.91
N PRO A 338 15.10 -16.39 -9.94
CA PRO A 338 16.55 -16.37 -9.74
C PRO A 338 17.03 -15.07 -9.07
N ASP A 339 16.27 -13.98 -9.17
CA ASP A 339 16.63 -12.68 -8.60
C ASP A 339 16.45 -12.60 -7.09
N LEU A 340 15.64 -13.49 -6.50
CA LEU A 340 15.43 -13.50 -5.05
C LEU A 340 16.69 -13.87 -4.26
N LYS A 341 17.43 -14.88 -4.73
CA LYS A 341 18.72 -15.25 -4.13
C LYS A 341 19.74 -14.12 -4.27
N ASN A 342 19.69 -13.41 -5.40
CA ASN A 342 20.51 -12.23 -5.64
C ASN A 342 20.15 -11.10 -4.67
N LEU A 343 18.86 -10.84 -4.45
CA LEU A 343 18.37 -9.84 -3.49
C LEU A 343 18.87 -10.14 -2.08
N PHE A 344 18.66 -11.35 -1.55
CA PHE A 344 19.13 -11.71 -0.20
C PHE A 344 20.65 -11.63 -0.07
N THR A 345 21.38 -12.07 -1.09
CA THR A 345 22.85 -11.94 -1.13
C THR A 345 23.26 -10.46 -1.12
N LYS A 346 22.62 -9.63 -1.94
CA LYS A 346 22.83 -8.18 -1.98
C LYS A 346 22.51 -7.55 -0.63
N MET A 347 21.46 -7.96 0.07
CA MET A 347 21.08 -7.43 1.38
C MET A 347 21.93 -7.97 2.54
N GLY A 348 22.68 -9.06 2.32
CA GLY A 348 23.52 -9.68 3.33
C GLY A 348 22.80 -10.74 4.19
N CYS A 349 21.64 -11.21 3.75
CA CYS A 349 20.85 -12.23 4.44
C CYS A 349 21.42 -13.63 4.18
N LYS A 350 21.60 -14.44 5.24
CA LYS A 350 22.26 -15.76 5.16
C LYS A 350 21.46 -16.93 5.73
N ASN A 351 20.40 -16.65 6.47
CA ASN A 351 19.67 -17.62 7.28
C ASN A 351 18.22 -17.86 6.81
N ILE A 352 17.92 -17.59 5.54
CA ILE A 352 16.56 -17.72 4.97
C ILE A 352 16.46 -19.04 4.20
N GLU A 353 15.40 -19.81 4.45
CA GLU A 353 15.06 -21.06 3.77
C GLU A 353 13.61 -20.99 3.27
N ILE A 354 13.40 -21.20 1.96
CA ILE A 354 12.08 -21.09 1.35
C ILE A 354 11.47 -22.49 1.21
N LEU A 355 10.26 -22.63 1.73
CA LEU A 355 9.41 -23.81 1.59
C LEU A 355 8.41 -23.55 0.46
N HIS A 356 8.42 -24.43 -0.54
CA HIS A 356 7.56 -24.29 -1.72
C HIS A 356 6.13 -24.81 -1.49
N GLU A 357 5.86 -25.43 -0.34
CA GLU A 357 4.53 -25.92 0.00
C GLU A 357 3.61 -24.78 0.45
N ALA A 358 2.31 -24.93 0.15
CA ALA A 358 1.28 -24.11 0.78
C ALA A 358 1.28 -24.37 2.29
N PHE A 359 1.10 -23.32 3.10
CA PHE A 359 1.19 -23.43 4.55
C PHE A 359 0.30 -24.53 5.14
N LEU A 360 -0.96 -24.59 4.70
CA LEU A 360 -1.94 -25.57 5.18
C LEU A 360 -1.56 -27.04 4.87
N ASN A 361 -0.64 -27.26 3.92
CA ASN A 361 -0.15 -28.59 3.55
C ASN A 361 1.06 -29.02 4.37
N ILE A 362 1.67 -28.11 5.15
CA ILE A 362 2.81 -28.43 5.99
C ILE A 362 2.30 -29.12 7.26
N GLU A 363 2.82 -30.31 7.55
CA GLU A 363 2.41 -31.02 8.76
C GLU A 363 2.99 -30.38 10.02
N SER A 364 2.18 -30.29 11.08
CA SER A 364 2.61 -29.80 12.41
C SER A 364 3.81 -30.54 13.02
N LYS A 365 4.14 -31.74 12.52
CA LYS A 365 5.26 -32.59 12.95
C LYS A 365 6.41 -32.63 11.94
N ASP A 366 6.45 -31.72 10.97
CA ASP A 366 7.54 -31.65 9.98
C ASP A 366 8.90 -31.56 10.69
N HIS A 367 9.79 -32.50 10.35
CA HIS A 367 11.12 -32.63 10.93
C HIS A 367 12.02 -31.39 10.68
N ARG A 368 11.80 -30.66 9.58
CA ARG A 368 12.52 -29.42 9.26
C ARG A 368 12.20 -28.30 10.25
N LEU A 369 11.00 -28.30 10.82
CA LEU A 369 10.45 -27.20 11.61
C LEU A 369 10.48 -27.46 13.12
N GLN A 370 11.20 -28.49 13.60
CA GLN A 370 11.20 -28.88 15.02
C GLN A 370 11.77 -27.82 15.97
N LYS A 371 12.62 -26.93 15.44
CA LYS A 371 13.22 -25.80 16.16
C LYS A 371 12.40 -24.51 16.05
N VAL A 372 11.35 -24.48 15.23
CA VAL A 372 10.51 -23.30 15.09
C VAL A 372 9.78 -23.04 16.40
N LYS A 373 10.04 -21.88 17.02
CA LYS A 373 9.38 -21.44 18.27
C LYS A 373 8.39 -20.32 18.07
N VAL A 374 8.55 -19.51 17.02
CA VAL A 374 7.63 -18.42 16.74
C VAL A 374 7.17 -18.51 15.29
N ILE A 375 5.85 -18.45 15.09
CA ILE A 375 5.24 -18.38 13.76
C ILE A 375 4.76 -16.95 13.56
N LEU A 376 5.22 -16.30 12.49
CA LEU A 376 4.68 -15.03 12.02
C LEU A 376 3.68 -15.31 10.90
N LEU A 377 2.40 -15.10 11.20
CA LEU A 377 1.31 -15.28 10.26
C LEU A 377 0.86 -13.93 9.70
N LEU A 378 1.12 -13.71 8.42
CA LEU A 378 0.72 -12.53 7.65
C LEU A 378 -0.37 -12.92 6.64
N PRO A 379 -1.60 -13.25 7.09
CA PRO A 379 -2.61 -13.75 6.17
C PRO A 379 -3.06 -12.65 5.21
N HIS A 380 -3.56 -13.07 4.03
CA HIS A 380 -4.29 -12.17 3.16
C HIS A 380 -5.51 -11.60 3.90
N CYS A 381 -5.73 -10.30 3.76
CA CYS A 381 -6.81 -9.57 4.42
C CYS A 381 -7.34 -8.49 3.46
N SER A 382 -8.36 -7.75 3.88
CA SER A 382 -8.92 -6.64 3.09
C SER A 382 -7.88 -5.56 2.75
N GLY A 383 -6.86 -5.38 3.58
CA GLY A 383 -5.78 -4.41 3.37
C GLY A 383 -6.16 -2.95 3.63
N LEU A 384 -7.41 -2.64 3.99
CA LEU A 384 -7.90 -1.25 4.13
C LEU A 384 -7.24 -0.43 5.26
N GLY A 385 -6.43 -1.05 6.11
CA GLY A 385 -5.56 -0.35 7.06
C GLY A 385 -4.35 0.31 6.40
N VAL A 386 -4.01 -0.09 5.18
CA VAL A 386 -2.94 0.52 4.39
C VAL A 386 -3.37 1.92 3.97
N SER A 387 -2.49 2.89 4.19
CA SER A 387 -2.75 4.29 3.82
C SER A 387 -2.47 4.55 2.34
N ASN A 388 -1.35 4.06 1.80
CA ASN A 388 -1.01 4.19 0.38
C ASN A 388 -1.03 2.81 -0.31
N PRO A 389 -2.13 2.45 -0.99
CA PRO A 389 -2.29 1.11 -1.56
C PRO A 389 -1.37 0.84 -2.75
N VAL A 390 -1.02 1.86 -3.54
CA VAL A 390 -0.08 1.71 -4.66
C VAL A 390 1.32 1.39 -4.15
N GLU A 391 1.77 2.13 -3.15
CA GLU A 391 3.09 1.87 -2.54
C GLU A 391 3.13 0.49 -1.86
N PHE A 392 2.03 0.07 -1.26
CA PHE A 392 1.92 -1.27 -0.68
C PHE A 392 2.00 -2.37 -1.74
N ILE A 393 1.32 -2.22 -2.88
CA ILE A 393 1.41 -3.18 -4.01
C ILE A 393 2.84 -3.27 -4.53
N LEU A 394 3.52 -2.13 -4.71
CA LEU A 394 4.88 -2.12 -5.25
C LEU A 394 5.89 -2.73 -4.27
N ASN A 395 5.77 -2.43 -2.98
CA ASN A 395 6.74 -2.89 -1.96
C ASN A 395 6.46 -4.32 -1.47
N GLU A 396 5.21 -4.77 -1.53
CA GLU A 396 4.75 -6.06 -1.01
C GLU A 396 4.32 -7.03 -2.11
N HIS A 397 4.49 -6.66 -3.39
CA HIS A 397 4.13 -7.46 -4.56
C HIS A 397 2.71 -8.06 -4.51
N GLU A 398 1.77 -7.27 -3.99
CA GLU A 398 0.37 -7.67 -3.89
C GLU A 398 -0.34 -7.54 -5.24
N ASP A 399 -1.48 -8.21 -5.38
CA ASP A 399 -2.28 -8.14 -6.61
C ASP A 399 -2.96 -6.77 -6.76
N THR A 400 -2.91 -6.18 -7.96
CA THR A 400 -3.57 -4.89 -8.26
C THR A 400 -5.08 -4.87 -7.98
N GLY A 401 -5.72 -6.04 -7.91
CA GLY A 401 -7.12 -6.21 -7.55
C GLY A 401 -7.49 -5.69 -6.16
N VAL A 402 -6.52 -5.48 -5.25
CA VAL A 402 -6.80 -4.81 -3.98
C VAL A 402 -7.26 -3.37 -4.18
N LEU A 403 -6.77 -2.68 -5.23
CA LEU A 403 -7.13 -1.29 -5.56
C LEU A 403 -8.63 -1.09 -5.74
N LYS A 404 -9.34 -2.16 -6.14
CA LYS A 404 -10.79 -2.15 -6.29
C LYS A 404 -11.49 -1.82 -4.97
N ASP A 405 -11.15 -2.51 -3.89
CA ASP A 405 -11.76 -2.28 -2.57
C ASP A 405 -11.40 -0.88 -2.03
N PHE A 406 -10.15 -0.46 -2.23
CA PHE A 406 -9.70 0.89 -1.86
C PHE A 406 -10.49 1.99 -2.59
N SER A 407 -10.82 1.79 -3.86
CA SER A 407 -11.53 2.81 -4.65
C SER A 407 -12.98 3.04 -4.20
N GLN A 408 -13.59 2.06 -3.51
CA GLN A 408 -14.93 2.16 -2.94
C GLN A 408 -14.89 2.46 -1.43
N GLY A 409 -13.70 2.44 -0.82
CA GLY A 409 -13.50 2.67 0.60
C GLY A 409 -14.07 1.56 1.49
N GLY A 410 -14.12 0.32 0.97
CA GLY A 410 -14.72 -0.82 1.67
C GLY A 410 -14.61 -2.14 0.90
N THR A 411 -14.60 -3.25 1.65
CA THR A 411 -14.68 -4.61 1.10
C THR A 411 -16.13 -5.11 1.18
N SER A 412 -16.59 -5.87 0.18
CA SER A 412 -17.93 -6.46 0.21
C SER A 412 -18.06 -7.51 1.32
N GLU A 413 -19.26 -7.69 1.88
CA GLU A 413 -19.52 -8.65 2.96
C GLU A 413 -19.13 -10.08 2.57
N ASP A 414 -19.45 -10.51 1.34
CA ASP A 414 -19.09 -11.84 0.84
C ASP A 414 -17.57 -12.05 0.79
N LYS A 415 -16.82 -11.05 0.30
CA LYS A 415 -15.36 -11.11 0.23
C LYS A 415 -14.75 -11.09 1.62
N LEU A 416 -15.27 -10.27 2.52
CA LEU A 416 -14.84 -10.20 3.92
C LEU A 416 -15.05 -11.55 4.63
N HIS A 417 -16.21 -12.17 4.46
CA HIS A 417 -16.51 -13.48 5.05
C HIS A 417 -15.55 -14.56 4.56
N ILE A 418 -15.23 -14.58 3.26
CA ILE A 418 -14.26 -15.52 2.68
C ILE A 418 -12.86 -15.30 3.29
N LEU A 419 -12.41 -14.04 3.40
CA LEU A 419 -11.11 -13.70 4.00
C LEU A 419 -11.02 -14.13 5.46
N VAL A 420 -12.03 -13.81 6.27
CA VAL A 420 -12.13 -14.19 7.69
C VAL A 420 -12.05 -15.70 7.86
N GLN A 421 -12.75 -16.46 7.01
CA GLN A 421 -12.72 -17.92 7.07
C GLN A 421 -11.33 -18.48 6.73
N GLN A 422 -10.67 -17.95 5.70
CA GLN A 422 -9.30 -18.35 5.33
C GLN A 422 -8.28 -17.99 6.42
N GLN A 423 -8.39 -16.81 7.02
CA GLN A 423 -7.56 -16.36 8.14
C GLN A 423 -7.71 -17.28 9.35
N TYR A 424 -8.94 -17.65 9.68
CA TYR A 424 -9.24 -18.59 10.76
C TYR A 424 -8.63 -19.98 10.51
N GLU A 425 -8.74 -20.51 9.30
CA GLU A 425 -8.13 -21.80 8.93
C GLU A 425 -6.60 -21.77 9.06
N GLN A 426 -5.95 -20.69 8.64
CA GLN A 426 -4.51 -20.54 8.79
C GLN A 426 -4.09 -20.37 10.25
N LEU A 427 -4.79 -19.54 11.03
CA LEU A 427 -4.46 -19.34 12.44
C LEU A 427 -4.62 -20.63 13.25
N THR A 428 -5.73 -21.34 13.06
CA THR A 428 -5.94 -22.64 13.73
C THR A 428 -4.94 -23.70 13.26
N HIS A 429 -4.51 -23.68 12.00
CA HIS A 429 -3.43 -24.53 11.53
C HIS A 429 -2.08 -24.19 12.20
N ALA A 430 -1.73 -22.91 12.32
CA ALA A 430 -0.52 -22.47 13.03
C ALA A 430 -0.50 -22.95 14.49
N MET A 431 -1.66 -22.93 15.17
CA MET A 431 -1.78 -23.40 16.56
C MET A 431 -1.56 -24.91 16.72
N LYS A 432 -1.60 -25.71 15.64
CA LYS A 432 -1.29 -27.16 15.69
C LYS A 432 0.19 -27.45 15.85
N PHE A 433 1.08 -26.49 15.58
CA PHE A 433 2.53 -26.65 15.72
C PHE A 433 2.92 -26.67 17.20
N THR A 434 2.85 -27.84 17.83
CA THR A 434 3.12 -28.02 19.27
C THR A 434 4.52 -27.61 19.75
N LYS A 435 5.48 -27.43 18.82
CA LYS A 435 6.83 -26.94 19.13
C LYS A 435 6.93 -25.42 19.13
N ALA A 436 5.99 -24.74 18.45
CA ALA A 436 5.85 -23.29 18.51
C ALA A 436 5.32 -22.89 19.90
N GLN A 437 5.93 -21.85 20.45
CA GLN A 437 5.60 -21.25 21.73
C GLN A 437 4.71 -20.02 21.55
N ALA A 438 4.79 -19.36 20.40
CA ALA A 438 3.99 -18.19 20.07
C ALA A 438 3.60 -18.14 18.59
N VAL A 439 2.45 -17.53 18.33
CA VAL A 439 2.00 -17.15 16.99
C VAL A 439 1.74 -15.65 17.00
N VAL A 440 2.43 -14.92 16.14
CA VAL A 440 2.19 -13.50 15.88
C VAL A 440 1.27 -13.42 14.67
N TYR A 441 0.00 -13.05 14.90
CA TYR A 441 -1.00 -12.83 13.86
C TYR A 441 -1.06 -11.34 13.53
N CYS A 442 -0.80 -10.97 12.27
CA CYS A 442 -0.77 -9.57 11.85
C CYS A 442 -1.50 -9.38 10.51
N THR A 443 -2.53 -8.54 10.52
CA THR A 443 -3.26 -8.11 9.32
C THR A 443 -2.93 -6.64 9.02
N CYS A 444 -3.30 -6.19 7.82
CA CYS A 444 -3.40 -4.77 7.49
C CYS A 444 -4.87 -4.36 7.37
N SER A 445 -5.74 -4.87 8.25
CA SER A 445 -7.18 -4.65 8.21
C SER A 445 -7.65 -3.74 9.36
N VAL A 446 -8.69 -2.95 9.08
CA VAL A 446 -9.43 -2.19 10.10
C VAL A 446 -10.67 -2.92 10.60
N TYR A 447 -11.05 -4.04 9.98
CA TYR A 447 -12.24 -4.81 10.33
C TYR A 447 -11.99 -5.67 11.57
N PRO A 448 -12.80 -5.51 12.64
CA PRO A 448 -12.72 -6.37 13.82
C PRO A 448 -12.92 -7.85 13.49
N GLU A 449 -13.70 -8.16 12.46
CA GLU A 449 -13.96 -9.52 11.98
C GLU A 449 -12.67 -10.24 11.58
N GLU A 450 -11.74 -9.54 10.91
CA GLU A 450 -10.44 -10.07 10.49
C GLU A 450 -9.39 -10.05 11.62
N ASN A 451 -9.67 -9.32 12.70
CA ASN A 451 -8.74 -9.05 13.79
C ASN A 451 -9.17 -9.79 15.06
N GLU A 452 -9.82 -9.10 16.00
CA GLU A 452 -10.26 -9.66 17.28
C GLU A 452 -11.23 -10.84 17.08
N GLY A 453 -12.06 -10.81 16.02
CA GLY A 453 -13.02 -11.85 15.68
C GLY A 453 -12.35 -13.19 15.36
N VAL A 454 -11.40 -13.21 14.42
CA VAL A 454 -10.64 -14.42 14.05
C VAL A 454 -9.89 -14.98 15.25
N VAL A 455 -9.19 -14.12 16.00
CA VAL A 455 -8.38 -14.55 17.15
C VAL A 455 -9.27 -15.14 18.23
N LYS A 456 -10.36 -14.46 18.61
CA LYS A 456 -11.30 -14.97 19.62
C LYS A 456 -11.86 -16.34 19.23
N LYS A 457 -12.33 -16.47 17.98
CA LYS A 457 -12.86 -17.74 17.46
C LYS A 457 -11.81 -18.86 17.52
N ALA A 458 -10.56 -18.57 17.16
CA ALA A 458 -9.47 -19.55 17.22
C ALA A 458 -9.09 -19.96 18.64
N LEU A 459 -9.15 -19.03 19.60
CA LEU A 459 -8.90 -19.32 21.01
C LEU A 459 -10.02 -20.16 21.65
N GLU A 460 -11.28 -19.92 21.29
CA GLU A 460 -12.43 -20.70 21.78
C GLU A 460 -12.41 -22.16 21.28
N PHE A 461 -11.90 -22.39 20.07
CA PHE A 461 -11.85 -23.71 19.44
C PHE A 461 -10.62 -24.55 19.83
N GLN A 462 -9.84 -24.13 20.85
CA GLN A 462 -8.69 -24.90 21.31
C GLN A 462 -9.14 -26.27 21.83
N ASP A 463 -8.57 -27.34 21.26
CA ASP A 463 -8.81 -28.70 21.75
C ASP A 463 -8.14 -28.87 23.12
N HIS A 464 -8.96 -28.87 24.18
CA HIS A 464 -8.51 -29.00 25.56
C HIS A 464 -7.90 -30.39 25.86
N GLY A 465 -7.91 -31.32 24.88
CA GLY A 465 -7.31 -32.65 24.97
C GLY A 465 -5.78 -32.69 24.79
N ILE A 466 -5.14 -31.62 24.31
CA ILE A 466 -3.68 -31.57 24.13
C ILE A 466 -3.04 -31.05 25.43
N LYS A 467 -2.08 -31.79 26.00
CA LYS A 467 -1.30 -31.42 27.23
C LYS A 467 -0.39 -30.18 27.07
N VAL A 468 -0.70 -29.27 26.15
CA VAL A 468 0.05 -28.02 25.91
C VAL A 468 -0.70 -26.88 26.59
N GLN A 469 0.02 -25.88 27.11
CA GLN A 469 -0.63 -24.72 27.69
C GLN A 469 -1.53 -24.03 26.64
N PRO A 470 -2.77 -23.66 26.99
CA PRO A 470 -3.66 -22.98 26.05
C PRO A 470 -3.05 -21.63 25.65
N TYR A 471 -3.25 -21.23 24.40
CA TYR A 471 -2.83 -19.91 23.94
C TYR A 471 -3.64 -18.83 24.68
N SER A 472 -2.96 -17.73 25.01
CA SER A 472 -3.59 -16.49 25.48
C SER A 472 -3.21 -15.34 24.54
N GLY A 473 -4.14 -14.42 24.29
CA GLY A 473 -3.96 -13.34 23.33
C GLY A 473 -3.47 -12.04 24.00
N THR A 474 -2.53 -11.36 23.35
CA THR A 474 -2.21 -9.95 23.61
C THR A 474 -2.46 -9.17 22.34
N HIS A 475 -3.27 -8.12 22.42
CA HIS A 475 -3.62 -7.29 21.27
C HIS A 475 -2.74 -6.05 21.21
N LEU A 476 -2.02 -5.88 20.10
CA LEU A 476 -1.26 -4.67 19.79
C LEU A 476 -1.95 -3.95 18.65
N ARG A 477 -2.61 -2.83 18.96
CA ARG A 477 -3.18 -1.95 17.94
C ARG A 477 -2.22 -0.79 17.71
N GLN A 478 -1.72 -0.67 16.49
CA GLN A 478 -1.08 0.58 16.08
C GLN A 478 -2.19 1.62 15.89
N CYS A 479 -2.26 2.61 16.76
CA CYS A 479 -3.02 3.82 16.48
C CYS A 479 -2.32 4.54 15.33
N LEU A 480 -2.95 4.53 14.15
CA LEU A 480 -2.58 5.34 13.00
C LEU A 480 -3.06 6.77 13.19
#